data_AF-A0A5J5IC62-F1
#
_entry.id   AF-A0A5J5IC62-F1
#
_cell.length_a   1.000
_cell.length_b   1.000
_cell.length_c   1.000
_cell.angle_alpha   90.00
_cell.angle_beta   90.00
_cell.angle_gamma   90.00
#
_symmetry.space_group_name_H-M   'P 1'
#
loop_
_entity.id
_entity.type
_entity.pdbx_description
1 polymer ?
#
loop_
_entity_poly.entity_id
_entity_poly.type
_entity_poly.pdbx_seq_one_letter_code
_entity_poly.pdbx_strand_id
1 'polypeptide(L)'
;MESEKLLKEDLLKMQKEKGQICVSVIVPTHKLSPERRADKPEVDKALENARQFLQFKYEESEIKPLLKSLDELYKSIDFNHNPEGLGLYVSPNIKLLVQFPFPVEEKVMVGDNFELRDLVYKMNYSKPYFVLLLTEKEIKLFEGTWNILNEINDNNFPKEYKEEYIYNPPSRGTPAAGYAHVRNVEKEKSALKDIRFRDFFRGVNEALNDYLLNDIPLILLGTEKELALFDDLLAHKKNIISKIDRSLNYTHPIDLATIVWPVMRSHLDNETVELIKQFIEKIGEHHGIHGVEEVWKAVQEGRGLKLLVEKDFRQPGFLVKDAYRLFIRPPQNAHRILADAVDDIIEMMLEKNGQVFFTDNGMLKDYQHIALITRY
;
A
#
# COMPACT_ATOMS: atom_id res chain seq x y z
N MET A 1 -10.11 -5.39 2.23
CA MET A 1 -10.80 -4.31 1.47
C MET A 1 -11.61 -3.28 2.28
N GLU A 2 -12.40 -3.64 3.29
CA GLU A 2 -13.33 -2.71 3.96
C GLU A 2 -12.63 -1.60 4.78
N SER A 3 -11.54 -1.94 5.49
CA SER A 3 -10.74 -0.99 6.28
C SER A 3 -10.10 0.12 5.43
N GLU A 4 -9.56 -0.23 4.26
CA GLU A 4 -8.94 0.75 3.36
C GLU A 4 -9.98 1.61 2.63
N LYS A 5 -11.16 1.05 2.35
CA LYS A 5 -12.29 1.83 1.83
C LYS A 5 -12.74 2.87 2.86
N LEU A 6 -12.84 2.48 4.13
CA LEU A 6 -13.14 3.40 5.22
C LEU A 6 -12.06 4.48 5.35
N LEU A 7 -10.78 4.11 5.27
CA LEU A 7 -9.66 5.05 5.32
C LEU A 7 -9.72 6.08 4.20
N LYS A 8 -10.09 5.67 2.98
CA LYS A 8 -10.28 6.59 1.85
C LYS A 8 -11.44 7.55 2.08
N GLU A 9 -12.55 7.07 2.63
CA GLU A 9 -13.69 7.92 2.99
C GLU A 9 -13.33 8.90 4.10
N ASP A 10 -12.54 8.47 5.08
CA ASP A 10 -12.06 9.31 6.18
C ASP A 10 -11.04 10.34 5.69
N LEU A 11 -10.13 9.99 4.77
CA LEU A 11 -9.25 10.98 4.13
C LEU A 11 -10.06 12.08 3.43
N LEU A 12 -11.14 11.71 2.71
CA LEU A 12 -12.01 12.70 2.06
C LEU A 12 -12.75 13.59 3.06
N LYS A 13 -13.08 13.08 4.26
CA LYS A 13 -13.63 13.92 5.35
C LYS A 13 -12.57 14.83 5.93
N MET A 14 -11.36 14.32 6.19
CA MET A 14 -10.23 15.08 6.71
C MET A 14 -9.84 16.24 5.79
N GLN A 15 -9.86 16.04 4.47
CA GLN A 15 -9.62 17.10 3.48
C GLN A 15 -10.68 18.22 3.50
N LYS A 16 -11.91 17.92 3.94
CA LYS A 16 -13.01 18.89 4.04
C LYS A 16 -13.06 19.60 5.39
N GLU A 17 -12.36 19.07 6.38
CA GLU A 17 -12.30 19.62 7.73
C GLU A 17 -11.36 20.83 7.73
N LYS A 18 -11.90 22.01 7.45
CA LYS A 18 -11.13 23.26 7.38
C LYS A 18 -11.63 24.32 8.34
N GLY A 19 -10.70 25.12 8.84
CA GLY A 19 -11.01 26.25 9.74
C GLY A 19 -11.44 25.80 11.14
N GLN A 20 -11.22 24.52 11.45
CA GLN A 20 -11.37 23.95 12.79
C GLN A 20 -10.00 23.56 13.32
N ILE A 21 -9.88 23.42 14.64
CA ILE A 21 -8.63 22.97 15.26
C ILE A 21 -8.41 21.51 14.89
N CYS A 22 -7.39 21.27 14.08
CA CYS A 22 -6.97 19.94 13.66
C CYS A 22 -5.65 19.59 14.36
N VAL A 23 -5.62 18.39 14.94
CA VAL A 23 -4.46 17.85 15.65
C VAL A 23 -4.02 16.58 14.96
N SER A 24 -2.76 16.54 14.56
CA SER A 24 -2.11 15.37 13.98
C SER A 24 -0.90 14.99 14.83
N VAL A 25 -0.92 13.79 15.40
CA VAL A 25 0.20 13.23 16.17
C VAL A 25 0.63 11.95 15.49
N ILE A 26 1.80 11.99 14.85
CA ILE A 26 2.40 10.86 14.15
C ILE A 26 3.66 10.46 14.91
N VAL A 27 3.79 9.19 15.26
CA VAL A 27 4.87 8.67 16.10
C VAL A 27 5.38 7.34 15.56
N PRO A 28 6.70 7.12 15.50
CA PRO A 28 7.25 5.80 15.19
C PRO A 28 6.90 4.82 16.30
N THR A 29 6.71 3.56 15.93
CA THR A 29 6.54 2.45 16.87
C THR A 29 7.31 1.22 16.40
N HIS A 30 7.55 0.28 17.29
CA HIS A 30 8.43 -0.86 17.01
C HIS A 30 7.72 -2.19 17.25
N LYS A 31 7.80 -3.07 16.25
CA LYS A 31 7.25 -4.44 16.31
C LYS A 31 7.96 -5.31 17.36
N LEU A 32 9.26 -5.11 17.54
CA LEU A 32 10.14 -5.97 18.35
C LEU A 32 10.65 -5.26 19.60
N SER A 33 10.94 -6.05 20.64
CA SER A 33 11.66 -5.59 21.82
C SER A 33 13.18 -5.66 21.59
N PRO A 34 14.00 -4.79 22.20
CA PRO A 34 13.69 -3.89 23.32
C PRO A 34 13.01 -2.56 22.96
N GLU A 35 13.07 -2.12 21.71
CA GLU A 35 12.64 -0.80 21.24
C GLU A 35 11.16 -0.54 21.57
N ARG A 36 10.30 -1.55 21.38
CA ARG A 36 8.86 -1.50 21.72
C ARG A 36 8.54 -1.00 23.14
N ARG A 37 9.47 -1.17 24.09
CA ARG A 37 9.26 -0.69 25.48
C ARG A 37 9.30 0.84 25.59
N ALA A 38 9.94 1.52 24.64
CA ALA A 38 10.00 2.98 24.57
C ALA A 38 8.76 3.58 23.89
N ASP A 39 8.05 2.81 23.06
CA ASP A 39 6.91 3.32 22.27
C ASP A 39 5.85 4.00 23.14
N LYS A 40 5.42 3.38 24.26
CA LYS A 40 4.41 3.98 25.13
C LYS A 40 4.87 5.34 25.71
N PRO A 41 6.06 5.44 26.35
CA PRO A 41 6.63 6.73 26.73
C PRO A 41 6.76 7.76 25.60
N GLU A 42 7.10 7.34 24.38
CA GLU A 42 7.24 8.22 23.22
C GLU A 42 5.88 8.77 22.77
N VAL A 43 4.85 7.93 22.72
CA VAL A 43 3.48 8.37 22.44
C VAL A 43 2.96 9.31 23.53
N ASP A 44 3.24 9.01 24.81
CA ASP A 44 2.87 9.88 25.94
C ASP A 44 3.49 11.28 25.79
N LYS A 45 4.78 11.34 25.45
CA LYS A 45 5.52 12.58 25.23
C LYS A 45 4.95 13.37 24.05
N ALA A 46 4.68 12.72 22.92
CA ALA A 46 4.14 13.38 21.73
C ALA A 46 2.73 13.94 21.99
N LEU A 47 1.89 13.21 22.72
CA LEU A 47 0.59 13.69 23.16
C LEU A 47 0.72 14.89 24.09
N GLU A 48 1.65 14.86 25.05
CA GLU A 48 1.89 16.00 25.95
C GLU A 48 2.31 17.26 25.17
N ASN A 49 3.19 17.13 24.17
CA ASN A 49 3.54 18.23 23.27
C ASN A 49 2.29 18.79 22.55
N ALA A 50 1.40 17.92 22.06
CA ALA A 50 0.17 18.34 21.41
C ALA A 50 -0.75 19.12 22.37
N ARG A 51 -0.85 18.68 23.65
CA ARG A 51 -1.63 19.37 24.69
C ARG A 51 -1.07 20.75 24.97
N GLN A 52 0.25 20.88 25.08
CA GLN A 52 0.92 22.16 25.32
C GLN A 52 0.69 23.13 24.16
N PHE A 53 0.78 22.67 22.90
CA PHE A 53 0.46 23.50 21.74
C PHE A 53 -1.01 23.96 21.72
N LEU A 54 -1.95 23.07 22.06
CA LEU A 54 -3.36 23.41 22.15
C LEU A 54 -3.62 24.47 23.23
N GLN A 55 -3.09 24.27 24.44
CA GLN A 55 -3.25 25.18 25.58
C GLN A 55 -2.60 26.54 25.34
N PHE A 56 -1.51 26.59 24.58
CA PHE A 56 -0.82 27.84 24.27
C PHE A 56 -1.58 28.70 23.24
N LYS A 57 -2.25 28.06 22.27
CA LYS A 57 -2.81 28.74 21.09
C LYS A 57 -4.33 28.99 21.16
N TYR A 58 -5.07 28.23 21.96
CA TYR A 58 -6.54 28.23 21.96
C TYR A 58 -7.13 28.28 23.37
N GLU A 59 -8.38 28.71 23.46
CA GLU A 59 -9.12 28.80 24.72
C GLU A 59 -9.49 27.42 25.28
N GLU A 60 -9.54 27.28 26.60
CA GLU A 60 -9.79 25.99 27.28
C GLU A 60 -11.10 25.32 26.83
N SER A 61 -12.14 26.13 26.58
CA SER A 61 -13.45 25.63 26.16
C SER A 61 -13.44 24.95 24.78
N GLU A 62 -12.57 25.38 23.88
CA GLU A 62 -12.44 24.85 22.52
C GLU A 62 -11.63 23.55 22.50
N ILE A 63 -10.59 23.46 23.34
CA ILE A 63 -9.66 22.32 23.33
C ILE A 63 -10.14 21.14 24.18
N LYS A 64 -10.98 21.36 25.20
CA LYS A 64 -11.48 20.29 26.08
C LYS A 64 -12.05 19.06 25.34
N PRO A 65 -12.91 19.20 24.32
CA PRO A 65 -13.38 18.04 23.55
C PRO A 65 -12.27 17.33 22.75
N LEU A 66 -11.29 18.08 22.25
CA LEU A 66 -10.15 17.53 21.50
C LEU A 66 -9.23 16.72 22.42
N LEU A 67 -8.93 17.26 23.60
CA LEU A 67 -8.13 16.60 24.64
C LEU A 67 -8.77 15.27 25.06
N LYS A 68 -10.08 15.27 25.28
CA LYS A 68 -10.84 14.05 25.58
C LYS A 68 -10.75 13.02 24.44
N SER A 69 -10.84 13.48 23.19
CA SER A 69 -10.75 12.60 22.02
C SER A 69 -9.36 11.98 21.88
N LEU A 70 -8.29 12.75 22.13
CA LEU A 70 -6.91 12.24 22.20
C LEU A 70 -6.75 11.19 23.30
N ASP A 71 -7.29 11.44 24.50
CA ASP A 71 -7.26 10.48 25.62
C ASP A 71 -7.97 9.16 25.29
N GLU A 72 -9.11 9.23 24.61
CA GLU A 72 -9.85 8.06 24.18
C GLU A 72 -9.12 7.28 23.09
N LEU A 73 -8.50 7.95 22.12
CA LEU A 73 -7.67 7.30 21.10
C LEU A 73 -6.46 6.60 21.73
N TYR A 74 -5.77 7.29 22.64
CA TYR A 74 -4.63 6.72 23.35
C TYR A 74 -4.98 5.41 24.09
N LYS A 75 -6.14 5.38 24.76
CA LYS A 75 -6.62 4.18 25.46
C LYS A 75 -6.94 3.00 24.53
N SER A 76 -7.20 3.26 23.24
CA SER A 76 -7.44 2.20 22.24
C SER A 76 -6.18 1.63 21.61
N ILE A 77 -5.00 2.19 21.90
CA ILE A 77 -3.73 1.70 21.34
C ILE A 77 -3.34 0.37 22.00
N ASP A 78 -3.11 -0.66 21.19
CA ASP A 78 -2.52 -1.92 21.63
C ASP A 78 -0.99 -1.91 21.47
N PHE A 79 -0.30 -1.51 22.54
CA PHE A 79 1.17 -1.47 22.58
C PHE A 79 1.85 -2.86 22.50
N ASN A 80 1.09 -3.96 22.54
CA ASN A 80 1.67 -5.30 22.41
C ASN A 80 1.89 -5.68 20.93
N HIS A 81 1.01 -5.22 20.05
CA HIS A 81 1.01 -5.52 18.62
C HIS A 81 1.22 -4.25 17.80
N ASN A 82 2.37 -3.60 18.03
CA ASN A 82 2.66 -2.32 17.41
C ASN A 82 2.91 -2.45 15.89
N PRO A 83 2.38 -1.50 15.10
CA PRO A 83 2.82 -1.28 13.74
C PRO A 83 4.22 -0.63 13.72
N GLU A 84 4.67 -0.14 12.56
CA GLU A 84 5.93 0.63 12.45
C GLU A 84 5.72 2.14 12.70
N GLY A 85 4.46 2.59 12.71
CA GLY A 85 4.09 3.92 13.13
C GLY A 85 2.61 4.03 13.50
N LEU A 86 2.27 5.04 14.30
CA LEU A 86 0.90 5.39 14.68
C LEU A 86 0.61 6.84 14.31
N GLY A 87 -0.62 7.09 13.88
CA GLY A 87 -1.16 8.43 13.62
C GLY A 87 -2.46 8.65 14.37
N LEU A 88 -2.54 9.70 15.20
CA LEU A 88 -3.74 10.13 15.89
C LEU A 88 -4.19 11.45 15.27
N TYR A 89 -5.41 11.45 14.73
CA TYR A 89 -6.02 12.60 14.08
C TYR A 89 -7.29 13.00 14.82
N VAL A 90 -7.33 14.24 15.31
CA VAL A 90 -8.46 14.77 16.08
C VAL A 90 -8.85 16.17 15.60
N SER A 91 -10.14 16.34 15.32
CA SER A 91 -10.83 17.64 15.19
C SER A 91 -12.18 17.55 15.94
N PRO A 92 -13.01 18.60 15.96
CA PRO A 92 -14.36 18.50 16.52
C PRO A 92 -15.23 17.42 15.85
N ASN A 93 -15.03 17.12 14.57
CA ASN A 93 -15.82 16.11 13.83
C ASN A 93 -15.07 14.82 13.54
N ILE A 94 -13.74 14.81 13.70
CA ILE A 94 -12.89 13.68 13.32
C ILE A 94 -12.16 13.15 14.55
N LYS A 95 -12.18 11.83 14.68
CA LYS A 95 -11.41 11.11 15.70
C LYS A 95 -10.96 9.79 15.08
N LEU A 96 -9.69 9.72 14.70
CA LEU A 96 -9.16 8.60 13.93
C LEU A 96 -7.79 8.17 14.46
N LEU A 97 -7.62 6.85 14.66
CA LEU A 97 -6.34 6.19 14.91
C LEU A 97 -5.95 5.43 13.64
N VAL A 98 -4.77 5.71 13.12
CA VAL A 98 -4.21 5.07 11.93
C VAL A 98 -2.95 4.31 12.31
N GLN A 99 -2.84 3.07 11.86
CA GLN A 99 -1.63 2.27 11.96
C GLN A 99 -0.86 2.32 10.62
N PHE A 100 0.42 2.62 10.67
CA PHE A 100 1.31 2.68 9.51
C PHE A 100 2.19 1.42 9.44
N PRO A 101 2.07 0.61 8.37
CA PRO A 101 2.87 -0.61 8.19
C PRO A 101 4.30 -0.31 7.68
N PHE A 102 4.78 0.92 7.84
CA PHE A 102 6.07 1.44 7.42
C PHE A 102 6.57 2.47 8.45
N PRO A 103 7.89 2.73 8.51
CA PRO A 103 8.44 3.67 9.47
C PRO A 103 8.02 5.11 9.14
N VAL A 104 7.71 5.87 10.18
CA VAL A 104 7.33 7.30 10.10
C VAL A 104 8.25 8.15 10.97
N GLU A 105 8.32 9.44 10.66
CA GLU A 105 8.98 10.42 11.52
C GLU A 105 8.02 10.97 12.57
N GLU A 106 8.52 11.30 13.76
CA GLU A 106 7.71 11.95 14.80
C GLU A 106 7.26 13.33 14.32
N LYS A 107 5.95 13.58 14.33
CA LYS A 107 5.33 14.87 13.97
C LYS A 107 4.20 15.18 14.93
N VAL A 108 4.20 16.39 15.47
CA VAL A 108 3.10 16.91 16.31
C VAL A 108 2.66 18.24 15.71
N MET A 109 1.51 18.24 15.05
CA MET A 109 0.98 19.40 14.33
C MET A 109 -0.38 19.81 14.88
N VAL A 110 -0.54 21.10 15.16
CA VAL A 110 -1.80 21.71 15.60
C VAL A 110 -2.09 22.92 14.70
N GLY A 111 -3.10 22.78 13.87
CA GLY A 111 -3.39 23.73 12.79
C GLY A 111 -4.88 23.83 12.46
N ASP A 112 -5.15 24.42 11.30
CA ASP A 112 -6.46 24.50 10.66
C ASP A 112 -6.74 23.35 9.68
N ASN A 113 -5.72 22.54 9.38
CA ASN A 113 -5.76 21.35 8.54
C ASN A 113 -4.98 20.19 9.21
N PHE A 114 -5.17 18.96 8.70
CA PHE A 114 -4.43 17.77 9.12
C PHE A 114 -3.12 17.56 8.34
N GLU A 115 -2.13 16.95 8.98
CA GLU A 115 -0.93 16.43 8.33
C GLU A 115 -1.28 15.15 7.55
N LEU A 116 -1.33 15.19 6.22
CA LEU A 116 -1.85 14.09 5.41
C LEU A 116 -0.78 13.25 4.70
N ARG A 117 0.51 13.62 4.76
CA ARG A 117 1.57 12.99 3.95
C ARG A 117 1.61 11.47 4.11
N ASP A 118 1.77 11.00 5.34
CA ASP A 118 1.90 9.56 5.64
C ASP A 118 0.61 8.80 5.36
N LEU A 119 -0.55 9.46 5.52
CA LEU A 119 -1.86 8.88 5.22
C LEU A 119 -2.03 8.64 3.71
N VAL A 120 -1.64 9.61 2.90
CA VAL A 120 -1.64 9.49 1.45
C VAL A 120 -0.62 8.45 1.00
N TYR A 121 0.58 8.43 1.57
CA TYR A 121 1.58 7.39 1.29
C TYR A 121 1.01 5.99 1.58
N LYS A 122 0.36 5.82 2.72
CA LYS A 122 -0.32 4.57 3.08
C LYS A 122 -1.30 4.14 1.98
N MET A 123 -2.17 5.04 1.55
CA MET A 123 -3.20 4.76 0.55
C MET A 123 -2.64 4.40 -0.82
N ASN A 124 -1.53 5.02 -1.23
CA ASN A 124 -0.89 4.74 -2.51
C ASN A 124 -0.39 3.29 -2.61
N TYR A 125 0.04 2.73 -1.48
CA TYR A 125 0.56 1.37 -1.37
C TYR A 125 -0.48 0.34 -0.87
N SER A 126 -1.70 0.78 -0.55
CA SER A 126 -2.82 -0.09 -0.12
C SER A 126 -3.57 -0.75 -1.28
N LYS A 127 -2.98 -0.90 -2.47
CA LYS A 127 -3.64 -1.59 -3.58
C LYS A 127 -3.85 -3.07 -3.23
N PRO A 128 -5.09 -3.60 -3.34
CA PRO A 128 -5.34 -5.01 -3.08
C PRO A 128 -4.68 -5.86 -4.16
N TYR A 129 -4.28 -7.07 -3.79
CA TYR A 129 -3.70 -8.06 -4.69
C TYR A 129 -4.13 -9.47 -4.26
N PHE A 130 -4.00 -10.44 -5.15
CA PHE A 130 -4.24 -11.84 -4.83
C PHE A 130 -2.96 -12.67 -4.88
N VAL A 131 -2.93 -13.72 -4.06
CA VAL A 131 -1.87 -14.74 -4.08
C VAL A 131 -2.53 -16.08 -4.30
N LEU A 132 -2.12 -16.78 -5.35
CA LEU A 132 -2.57 -18.14 -5.61
C LEU A 132 -1.44 -19.11 -5.26
N LEU A 133 -1.65 -19.85 -4.18
CA LEU A 133 -0.76 -20.92 -3.76
C LEU A 133 -1.18 -22.22 -4.46
N LEU A 134 -0.29 -22.73 -5.31
CA LEU A 134 -0.45 -23.95 -6.07
C LEU A 134 0.32 -25.07 -5.37
N THR A 135 -0.38 -26.15 -5.03
CA THR A 135 0.24 -27.40 -4.58
C THR A 135 -0.38 -28.59 -5.31
N GLU A 136 0.29 -29.74 -5.31
CA GLU A 136 -0.27 -30.98 -5.90
C GLU A 136 -1.60 -31.44 -5.28
N LYS A 137 -1.93 -31.01 -4.06
CA LYS A 137 -3.11 -31.48 -3.31
C LYS A 137 -4.19 -30.43 -3.16
N GLU A 138 -3.80 -29.17 -3.07
CA GLU A 138 -4.70 -28.09 -2.71
C GLU A 138 -4.25 -26.78 -3.36
N ILE A 139 -5.22 -25.97 -3.77
CA ILE A 139 -5.00 -24.62 -4.27
C ILE A 139 -5.72 -23.66 -3.35
N LYS A 140 -4.97 -22.70 -2.82
CA LYS A 140 -5.46 -21.68 -1.90
C LYS A 140 -5.34 -20.30 -2.53
N LEU A 141 -6.33 -19.47 -2.29
CA LEU A 141 -6.33 -18.07 -2.70
C LEU A 141 -6.27 -17.18 -1.47
N PHE A 142 -5.41 -16.16 -1.51
CA PHE A 142 -5.29 -15.16 -0.45
C PHE A 142 -5.57 -13.78 -1.02
N GLU A 143 -6.36 -12.98 -0.30
CA GLU A 143 -6.45 -11.54 -0.51
C GLU A 143 -5.34 -10.84 0.29
N GLY A 144 -4.55 -10.02 -0.39
CA GLY A 144 -3.45 -9.27 0.18
C GLY A 144 -3.68 -7.77 0.17
N THR A 145 -3.22 -7.10 1.22
CA THR A 145 -3.07 -5.65 1.28
C THR A 145 -1.88 -5.36 2.18
N TRP A 146 -0.92 -4.55 1.72
CA TRP A 146 0.37 -4.43 2.39
C TRP A 146 1.00 -5.82 2.65
N ASN A 147 1.57 -6.02 3.84
CA ASN A 147 2.12 -7.28 4.31
C ASN A 147 1.09 -8.14 5.08
N ILE A 148 -0.21 -7.96 4.83
CA ILE A 148 -1.28 -8.74 5.43
C ILE A 148 -1.92 -9.60 4.34
N LEU A 149 -2.01 -10.90 4.60
CA LEU A 149 -2.68 -11.87 3.74
C LEU A 149 -3.83 -12.53 4.52
N ASN A 150 -5.01 -12.56 3.92
CA ASN A 150 -6.18 -13.25 4.43
C ASN A 150 -6.53 -14.40 3.49
N GLU A 151 -6.62 -15.63 4.01
CA GLU A 151 -7.04 -16.79 3.21
C GLU A 151 -8.53 -16.70 2.90
N ILE A 152 -8.87 -16.88 1.62
CA ILE A 152 -10.25 -16.90 1.16
C ILE A 152 -10.80 -18.31 1.34
N ASN A 153 -11.84 -18.42 2.16
CA ASN A 153 -12.52 -19.65 2.49
C ASN A 153 -14.00 -19.51 2.12
N ASP A 154 -14.33 -19.78 0.86
CA ASP A 154 -15.67 -19.68 0.30
C ASP A 154 -15.98 -20.89 -0.61
N ASN A 155 -16.99 -20.78 -1.49
CA ASN A 155 -17.39 -21.88 -2.37
C ASN A 155 -16.38 -22.14 -3.50
N ASN A 156 -15.52 -21.18 -3.81
CA ASN A 156 -14.56 -21.26 -4.90
C ASN A 156 -13.18 -21.72 -4.41
N PHE A 157 -12.76 -21.30 -3.21
CA PHE A 157 -11.48 -21.65 -2.58
C PHE A 157 -11.60 -22.03 -1.09
N PRO A 158 -10.75 -22.94 -0.57
CA PRO A 158 -9.70 -23.67 -1.28
C PRO A 158 -10.27 -24.76 -2.21
N LYS A 159 -9.50 -25.11 -3.25
CA LYS A 159 -9.81 -26.26 -4.12
C LYS A 159 -8.90 -27.41 -3.80
N GLU A 160 -9.47 -28.55 -3.43
CA GLU A 160 -8.73 -29.78 -3.17
C GLU A 160 -8.73 -30.69 -4.39
N TYR A 161 -7.57 -31.23 -4.72
CA TYR A 161 -7.43 -32.29 -5.71
C TYR A 161 -7.75 -33.65 -5.06
N LYS A 162 -8.93 -34.20 -5.38
CA LYS A 162 -9.34 -35.55 -4.93
C LYS A 162 -8.98 -36.58 -5.99
N GLU A 163 -8.00 -37.44 -5.68
CA GLU A 163 -7.65 -38.57 -6.54
C GLU A 163 -8.64 -39.74 -6.31
N GLU A 164 -9.80 -39.69 -6.97
CA GLU A 164 -10.86 -40.71 -6.83
C GLU A 164 -10.55 -42.03 -7.56
N TYR A 165 -9.42 -42.12 -8.27
CA TYR A 165 -9.13 -43.24 -9.14
C TYR A 165 -8.23 -44.28 -8.46
N ILE A 166 -8.79 -45.43 -8.18
CA ILE A 166 -8.04 -46.61 -7.73
C ILE A 166 -7.31 -47.18 -8.95
N TYR A 167 -5.98 -47.02 -9.00
CA TYR A 167 -5.18 -47.70 -10.01
C TYR A 167 -5.24 -49.20 -9.76
N ASN A 168 -5.82 -49.95 -10.71
CA ASN A 168 -5.71 -51.41 -10.66
C ASN A 168 -4.22 -51.78 -10.73
N PRO A 169 -3.70 -52.57 -9.77
CA PRO A 169 -2.33 -53.06 -9.88
C PRO A 169 -2.19 -53.83 -11.18
N PRO A 170 -1.06 -53.71 -11.90
CA PRO A 170 -0.85 -54.43 -13.14
C PRO A 170 -1.05 -55.93 -12.87
N SER A 171 -2.03 -56.53 -13.55
CA SER A 171 -2.24 -57.97 -13.48
C SER A 171 -0.94 -58.63 -13.92
N ARG A 172 -0.36 -59.52 -13.09
CA ARG A 172 0.89 -60.23 -13.38
C ARG A 172 0.68 -61.21 -14.55
N GLY A 173 0.56 -60.68 -15.76
CA GLY A 173 0.47 -61.43 -17.00
C GLY A 173 1.86 -61.68 -17.58
N THR A 174 2.32 -62.92 -17.49
CA THR A 174 3.49 -63.55 -18.16
C THR A 174 4.88 -62.88 -18.02
N PRO A 175 5.95 -63.64 -17.68
CA PRO A 175 7.31 -63.11 -17.50
C PRO A 175 7.96 -62.44 -18.73
N ALA A 176 7.38 -62.61 -19.93
CA ALA A 176 7.92 -62.10 -21.18
C ALA A 176 7.63 -60.59 -21.44
N ALA A 177 6.74 -59.97 -20.66
CA ALA A 177 6.36 -58.56 -20.81
C ALA A 177 7.11 -57.59 -19.86
N GLY A 178 8.17 -58.08 -19.20
CA GLY A 178 8.66 -57.62 -17.90
C GLY A 178 9.31 -56.24 -17.75
N TYR A 179 9.43 -55.43 -18.80
CA TYR A 179 9.95 -54.04 -18.67
C TYR A 179 9.20 -53.03 -19.54
N ALA A 180 8.87 -53.39 -20.78
CA ALA A 180 8.12 -52.53 -21.68
C ALA A 180 6.67 -52.30 -21.21
N HIS A 181 6.01 -53.33 -20.66
CA HIS A 181 4.63 -53.24 -20.22
C HIS A 181 4.47 -52.43 -18.93
N VAL A 182 5.41 -52.53 -17.99
CA VAL A 182 5.44 -51.72 -16.77
C VAL A 182 5.68 -50.25 -17.11
N ARG A 183 6.66 -49.98 -17.99
CA ARG A 183 6.96 -48.61 -18.43
C ARG A 183 5.81 -47.98 -19.23
N ASN A 184 5.06 -48.75 -20.01
CA ASN A 184 3.88 -48.27 -20.72
C ASN A 184 2.73 -47.96 -19.76
N VAL A 185 2.48 -48.80 -18.75
CA VAL A 185 1.47 -48.55 -17.70
C VAL A 185 1.83 -47.33 -16.85
N GLU A 186 3.11 -47.15 -16.52
CA GLU A 186 3.59 -45.94 -15.81
C GLU A 186 3.45 -44.68 -16.66
N LYS A 187 3.74 -44.75 -17.97
CA LYS A 187 3.53 -43.64 -18.91
C LYS A 187 2.05 -43.28 -19.06
N GLU A 188 1.18 -44.28 -19.21
CA GLU A 188 -0.28 -44.08 -19.28
C GLU A 188 -0.81 -43.47 -17.97
N LYS A 189 -0.32 -43.95 -16.83
CA LYS A 189 -0.63 -43.38 -15.51
C LYS A 189 -0.20 -41.92 -15.38
N SER A 190 1.01 -41.59 -15.82
CA SER A 190 1.50 -40.20 -15.82
C SER A 190 0.65 -39.31 -16.72
N ALA A 191 0.35 -39.76 -17.94
CA ALA A 191 -0.47 -38.99 -18.89
C ALA A 191 -1.90 -38.75 -18.38
N LEU A 192 -2.53 -39.76 -17.77
CA LEU A 192 -3.85 -39.63 -17.14
C LEU A 192 -3.83 -38.67 -15.94
N LYS A 193 -2.75 -38.70 -15.14
CA LYS A 193 -2.56 -37.75 -14.03
C LYS A 193 -2.43 -36.32 -14.56
N ASP A 194 -1.66 -36.11 -15.61
CA ASP A 194 -1.46 -34.79 -16.21
C ASP A 194 -2.75 -34.20 -16.81
N ILE A 195 -3.59 -35.01 -17.48
CA ILE A 195 -4.90 -34.57 -18.00
C ILE A 195 -5.81 -34.12 -16.86
N ARG A 196 -5.91 -34.91 -15.78
CA ARG A 196 -6.76 -34.57 -14.64
C ARG A 196 -6.28 -33.34 -13.89
N PHE A 197 -4.97 -33.18 -13.77
CA PHE A 197 -4.38 -32.01 -13.14
C PHE A 197 -4.65 -30.75 -13.98
N ARG A 198 -4.65 -30.87 -15.31
CA ARG A 198 -5.08 -29.78 -16.21
C ARG A 198 -6.57 -29.44 -16.07
N ASP A 199 -7.45 -30.42 -15.93
CA ASP A 199 -8.88 -30.17 -15.71
C ASP A 199 -9.13 -29.51 -14.34
N PHE A 200 -8.40 -29.94 -13.31
CA PHE A 200 -8.42 -29.32 -11.99
C PHE A 200 -8.01 -27.84 -12.06
N PHE A 201 -6.90 -27.53 -12.73
CA PHE A 201 -6.46 -26.15 -12.95
C PHE A 201 -7.41 -25.32 -13.82
N ARG A 202 -8.13 -25.94 -14.76
CA ARG A 202 -9.17 -25.22 -15.52
C ARG A 202 -10.28 -24.74 -14.61
N GLY A 203 -10.76 -25.59 -13.70
CA GLY A 203 -11.76 -25.21 -12.70
C GLY A 203 -11.27 -24.11 -11.74
N VAL A 204 -9.96 -24.05 -11.47
CA VAL A 204 -9.33 -22.96 -10.71
C VAL A 204 -9.34 -21.67 -11.53
N ASN A 205 -8.92 -21.72 -12.79
CA ASN A 205 -8.92 -20.55 -13.66
C ASN A 205 -10.34 -19.99 -13.86
N GLU A 206 -11.36 -20.84 -13.96
CA GLU A 206 -12.76 -20.42 -13.99
C GLU A 206 -13.17 -19.69 -12.69
N ALA A 207 -12.83 -20.26 -11.53
CA ALA A 207 -13.11 -19.65 -10.23
C ALA A 207 -12.41 -18.30 -10.04
N LEU A 208 -11.21 -18.09 -10.63
CA LEU A 208 -10.48 -16.82 -10.53
C LEU A 208 -11.20 -15.63 -11.20
N ASN A 209 -12.12 -15.87 -12.14
CA ASN A 209 -12.86 -14.79 -12.80
C ASN A 209 -13.66 -13.94 -11.81
N ASP A 210 -14.13 -14.54 -10.71
CA ASP A 210 -14.92 -13.84 -9.69
C ASP A 210 -14.08 -12.87 -8.85
N TYR A 211 -12.75 -13.05 -8.84
CA TYR A 211 -11.81 -12.28 -8.02
C TYR A 211 -10.98 -11.29 -8.83
N LEU A 212 -10.51 -11.71 -10.01
CA LEU A 212 -9.63 -10.92 -10.87
C LEU A 212 -10.42 -9.96 -11.76
N LEU A 213 -11.36 -9.25 -11.16
CA LEU A 213 -12.08 -8.16 -11.80
C LEU A 213 -11.12 -6.98 -11.99
N ASN A 214 -11.13 -6.37 -13.18
CA ASN A 214 -10.20 -5.29 -13.56
C ASN A 214 -8.73 -5.75 -13.63
N ASP A 215 -7.79 -4.86 -13.32
CA ASP A 215 -6.35 -5.11 -13.38
C ASP A 215 -5.74 -5.38 -11.99
N ILE A 216 -6.50 -6.07 -11.11
CA ILE A 216 -6.00 -6.44 -9.77
C ILE A 216 -4.80 -7.39 -9.93
N PRO A 217 -3.64 -7.10 -9.30
CA PRO A 217 -2.47 -7.95 -9.40
C PRO A 217 -2.68 -9.34 -8.79
N LEU A 218 -2.06 -10.34 -9.44
CA LEU A 218 -2.01 -11.73 -9.03
C LEU A 218 -0.55 -12.17 -8.93
N ILE A 219 -0.20 -12.80 -7.80
CA ILE A 219 1.09 -13.45 -7.60
C ILE A 219 0.85 -14.95 -7.53
N LEU A 220 1.57 -15.71 -8.36
CA LEU A 220 1.52 -17.16 -8.36
C LEU A 220 2.66 -17.70 -7.51
N LEU A 221 2.36 -18.69 -6.68
CA LEU A 221 3.36 -19.32 -5.84
C LEU A 221 3.17 -20.83 -5.86
N GLY A 222 4.25 -21.57 -6.10
CA GLY A 222 4.24 -23.03 -6.19
C GLY A 222 5.60 -23.54 -6.64
N THR A 223 5.74 -24.84 -6.87
CA THR A 223 6.94 -25.40 -7.50
C THR A 223 6.98 -25.10 -9.00
N GLU A 224 8.17 -25.13 -9.60
CA GLU A 224 8.38 -24.98 -11.05
C GLU A 224 7.39 -25.81 -11.88
N LYS A 225 7.15 -27.07 -11.49
CA LYS A 225 6.21 -27.98 -12.16
C LYS A 225 4.77 -27.46 -12.11
N GLU A 226 4.30 -27.02 -10.96
CA GLU A 226 2.93 -26.53 -10.77
C GLU A 226 2.73 -25.20 -11.52
N LEU A 227 3.71 -24.30 -11.45
CA LEU A 227 3.69 -23.02 -12.15
C LEU A 227 3.67 -23.21 -13.68
N ALA A 228 4.47 -24.13 -14.21
CA ALA A 228 4.50 -24.42 -15.64
C ALA A 228 3.17 -25.00 -16.15
N LEU A 229 2.58 -25.95 -15.40
CA LEU A 229 1.29 -26.55 -15.75
C LEU A 229 0.15 -25.52 -15.72
N PHE A 230 0.19 -24.58 -14.78
CA PHE A 230 -0.82 -23.54 -14.66
C PHE A 230 -0.68 -22.47 -15.76
N ASP A 231 0.54 -22.14 -16.19
CA ASP A 231 0.81 -21.11 -17.21
C ASP A 231 0.17 -21.39 -18.58
N ASP A 232 0.10 -22.67 -18.95
CA ASP A 232 -0.54 -23.12 -20.19
C ASP A 232 -2.07 -22.88 -20.20
N LEU A 233 -2.68 -22.77 -19.01
CA LEU A 233 -4.13 -22.75 -18.83
C LEU A 233 -4.69 -21.38 -18.42
N LEU A 234 -3.80 -20.42 -18.20
CA LEU A 234 -4.12 -19.13 -17.61
C LEU A 234 -4.79 -18.17 -18.60
N ALA A 235 -6.01 -17.74 -18.28
CA ALA A 235 -6.73 -16.68 -19.00
C ALA A 235 -6.30 -15.28 -18.53
N HIS A 236 -5.98 -15.11 -17.24
CA HIS A 236 -5.70 -13.81 -16.62
C HIS A 236 -4.21 -13.40 -16.67
N LYS A 237 -3.55 -13.60 -17.81
CA LYS A 237 -2.08 -13.36 -17.92
C LYS A 237 -1.67 -11.91 -17.63
N LYS A 238 -2.56 -10.95 -17.92
CA LYS A 238 -2.33 -9.51 -17.65
C LYS A 238 -2.28 -9.17 -16.16
N ASN A 239 -2.95 -9.95 -15.32
CA ASN A 239 -3.02 -9.72 -13.87
C ASN A 239 -1.78 -10.29 -13.17
N ILE A 240 -1.07 -11.24 -13.80
CA ILE A 240 0.09 -11.89 -13.19
C ILE A 240 1.26 -10.93 -13.17
N ILE A 241 1.64 -10.49 -11.97
CA ILE A 241 2.79 -9.59 -11.79
C ILE A 241 4.07 -10.35 -11.46
N SER A 242 3.96 -11.58 -10.94
CA SER A 242 5.12 -12.42 -10.63
C SER A 242 4.75 -13.89 -10.39
N LYS A 243 5.75 -14.76 -10.53
CA LYS A 243 5.71 -16.18 -10.20
C LYS A 243 6.86 -16.50 -9.25
N ILE A 244 6.56 -17.09 -8.11
CA ILE A 244 7.52 -17.41 -7.06
C ILE A 244 7.67 -18.93 -7.01
N ASP A 245 8.81 -19.43 -7.50
CA ASP A 245 9.16 -20.86 -7.42
C ASP A 245 9.64 -21.19 -5.99
N ARG A 246 8.76 -21.82 -5.22
CA ARG A 246 9.07 -22.28 -3.87
C ARG A 246 8.13 -23.40 -3.45
N SER A 247 8.69 -24.52 -3.01
CA SER A 247 7.91 -25.57 -2.36
C SER A 247 7.49 -25.12 -0.97
N LEU A 248 6.20 -24.84 -0.78
CA LEU A 248 5.61 -24.44 0.51
C LEU A 248 4.62 -25.52 0.97
N ASN A 249 5.12 -26.68 1.36
CA ASN A 249 4.25 -27.76 1.83
C ASN A 249 3.60 -27.46 3.19
N TYR A 250 4.13 -26.51 4.00
CA TYR A 250 3.70 -26.25 5.38
C TYR A 250 4.03 -24.82 5.88
N THR A 251 3.74 -23.79 5.09
CA THR A 251 4.14 -22.42 5.45
C THR A 251 3.02 -21.68 6.15
N HIS A 252 3.30 -21.10 7.32
CA HIS A 252 2.33 -20.29 8.05
C HIS A 252 1.99 -19.03 7.23
N PRO A 253 0.75 -18.51 7.23
CA PRO A 253 0.37 -17.31 6.45
C PRO A 253 1.28 -16.08 6.68
N ILE A 254 1.86 -15.96 7.89
CA ILE A 254 2.82 -14.90 8.26
C ILE A 254 4.12 -15.00 7.44
N ASP A 255 4.60 -16.21 7.18
CA ASP A 255 5.80 -16.43 6.37
C ASP A 255 5.51 -16.14 4.89
N LEU A 256 4.29 -16.44 4.43
CA LEU A 256 3.85 -16.16 3.06
C LEU A 256 3.80 -14.65 2.78
N ALA A 257 3.24 -13.86 3.70
CA ALA A 257 3.18 -12.40 3.53
C ALA A 257 4.57 -11.76 3.43
N THR A 258 5.54 -12.28 4.19
CA THR A 258 6.94 -11.82 4.16
C THR A 258 7.63 -12.12 2.82
N ILE A 259 7.24 -13.21 2.15
CA ILE A 259 7.76 -13.59 0.83
C ILE A 259 7.10 -12.75 -0.28
N VAL A 260 5.80 -12.52 -0.18
CA VAL A 260 5.00 -11.93 -1.26
C VAL A 260 5.05 -10.41 -1.26
N TRP A 261 5.04 -9.77 -0.09
CA TRP A 261 5.02 -8.31 0.02
C TRP A 261 6.17 -7.61 -0.73
N PRO A 262 7.43 -8.07 -0.66
CA PRO A 262 8.51 -7.46 -1.45
C PRO A 262 8.26 -7.47 -2.97
N VAL A 263 7.59 -8.51 -3.47
CA VAL A 263 7.23 -8.63 -4.89
C VAL A 263 6.13 -7.64 -5.26
N MET A 264 5.08 -7.56 -4.44
CA MET A 264 4.02 -6.58 -4.65
C MET A 264 4.55 -5.14 -4.53
N ARG A 265 5.40 -4.88 -3.54
CA ARG A 265 6.06 -3.57 -3.37
C ARG A 265 6.85 -3.19 -4.62
N SER A 266 7.68 -4.09 -5.15
CA SER A 266 8.42 -3.83 -6.39
C SER A 266 7.50 -3.53 -7.57
N HIS A 267 6.34 -4.19 -7.67
CA HIS A 267 5.34 -3.88 -8.69
C HIS A 267 4.80 -2.45 -8.53
N LEU A 268 4.44 -2.02 -7.31
CA LEU A 268 3.98 -0.65 -7.03
C LEU A 268 5.06 0.40 -7.31
N ASP A 269 6.31 0.11 -6.93
CA ASP A 269 7.45 0.99 -7.19
C ASP A 269 7.67 1.15 -8.72
N ASN A 270 7.50 0.07 -9.50
CA ASN A 270 7.57 0.13 -10.95
C ASN A 270 6.43 0.97 -11.57
N GLU A 271 5.20 0.92 -11.04
CA GLU A 271 4.13 1.83 -11.50
C GLU A 271 4.51 3.30 -11.28
N THR A 272 5.17 3.61 -10.16
CA THR A 272 5.70 4.94 -9.88
C THR A 272 6.80 5.33 -10.87
N VAL A 273 7.68 4.41 -11.24
CA VAL A 273 8.69 4.64 -12.29
C VAL A 273 8.03 4.94 -13.65
N GLU A 274 6.96 4.22 -14.02
CA GLU A 274 6.20 4.52 -15.23
C GLU A 274 5.52 5.90 -15.18
N LEU A 275 5.06 6.34 -14.00
CA LEU A 275 4.55 7.71 -13.83
C LEU A 275 5.65 8.76 -14.00
N ILE A 276 6.87 8.50 -13.56
CA ILE A 276 8.02 9.40 -13.80
C ILE A 276 8.31 9.48 -15.30
N LYS A 277 8.29 8.35 -16.02
CA LYS A 277 8.45 8.36 -17.49
C LYS A 277 7.36 9.19 -18.18
N GLN A 278 6.09 9.01 -17.79
CA GLN A 278 4.99 9.82 -18.29
C GLN A 278 5.21 11.32 -18.00
N PHE A 279 5.70 11.66 -16.81
CA PHE A 279 6.03 13.04 -16.47
C PHE A 279 7.11 13.60 -17.41
N ILE A 280 8.18 12.85 -17.66
CA ILE A 280 9.28 13.26 -18.55
C ILE A 280 8.77 13.53 -19.97
N GLU A 281 7.90 12.67 -20.49
CA GLU A 281 7.26 12.88 -21.80
C GLU A 281 6.43 14.17 -21.82
N LYS A 282 5.69 14.45 -20.73
CA LYS A 282 4.84 15.65 -20.60
C LYS A 282 5.63 16.96 -20.48
N ILE A 283 6.92 16.93 -20.11
CA ILE A 283 7.77 18.14 -20.17
C ILE A 283 7.83 18.69 -21.60
N GLY A 284 7.97 17.81 -22.60
CA GLY A 284 8.01 18.20 -24.01
C GLY A 284 6.70 18.80 -24.54
N GLU A 285 5.58 18.52 -23.87
CA GLU A 285 4.25 19.02 -24.20
C GLU A 285 3.87 20.30 -23.40
N HIS A 286 4.77 20.80 -22.55
CA HIS A 286 4.53 21.89 -21.58
C HIS A 286 3.53 21.56 -20.46
N HIS A 287 3.25 20.27 -20.23
CA HIS A 287 2.40 19.76 -19.14
C HIS A 287 3.20 19.17 -17.96
N GLY A 288 4.52 19.10 -18.06
CA GLY A 288 5.43 18.68 -16.99
C GLY A 288 6.08 19.87 -16.30
N ILE A 289 5.83 20.06 -15.01
CA ILE A 289 6.40 21.13 -14.17
C ILE A 289 7.21 20.49 -13.05
N HIS A 290 8.34 21.07 -12.67
CA HIS A 290 9.14 20.59 -11.54
C HIS A 290 9.66 21.77 -10.70
N GLY A 291 10.10 21.47 -9.49
CA GLY A 291 10.58 22.47 -8.54
C GLY A 291 9.46 23.11 -7.72
N VAL A 292 9.75 23.34 -6.42
CA VAL A 292 8.75 23.73 -5.43
C VAL A 292 8.02 25.03 -5.80
N GLU A 293 8.73 26.04 -6.32
CA GLU A 293 8.13 27.36 -6.66
C GLU A 293 7.15 27.27 -7.84
N GLU A 294 7.52 26.58 -8.92
CA GLU A 294 6.67 26.42 -10.11
C GLU A 294 5.51 25.45 -9.87
N VAL A 295 5.78 24.36 -9.14
CA VAL A 295 4.74 23.42 -8.72
C VAL A 295 3.73 24.13 -7.82
N TRP A 296 4.17 24.90 -6.82
CA TRP A 296 3.29 25.70 -5.96
C TRP A 296 2.32 26.53 -6.78
N LYS A 297 2.85 27.32 -7.73
CA LYS A 297 2.05 28.19 -8.59
C LYS A 297 1.02 27.41 -9.41
N ALA A 298 1.45 26.33 -10.06
CA ALA A 298 0.57 25.52 -10.91
C ALA A 298 -0.55 24.83 -10.10
N VAL A 299 -0.25 24.36 -8.89
CA VAL A 299 -1.22 23.78 -7.97
C VAL A 299 -2.19 24.85 -7.48
N GLN A 300 -1.69 26.03 -7.09
CA GLN A 300 -2.52 27.16 -6.68
C GLN A 300 -3.48 27.62 -7.78
N GLU A 301 -3.08 27.52 -9.05
CA GLU A 301 -3.92 27.79 -10.23
C GLU A 301 -4.93 26.66 -10.53
N GLY A 302 -4.82 25.50 -9.88
CA GLY A 302 -5.73 24.35 -10.10
C GLY A 302 -5.36 23.49 -11.31
N ARG A 303 -4.15 23.66 -11.85
CA ARG A 303 -3.67 22.92 -13.02
C ARG A 303 -3.16 21.54 -12.70
N GLY A 304 -2.84 21.24 -11.44
CA GLY A 304 -2.26 19.95 -11.05
C GLY A 304 -3.18 18.76 -11.29
N LEU A 305 -2.67 17.73 -11.98
CA LEU A 305 -3.33 16.43 -12.18
C LEU A 305 -2.68 15.35 -11.31
N LYS A 306 -1.37 15.14 -11.45
CA LYS A 306 -0.59 14.18 -10.66
C LYS A 306 0.66 14.86 -10.11
N LEU A 307 0.79 14.91 -8.80
CA LEU A 307 2.00 15.34 -8.09
C LEU A 307 2.85 14.10 -7.81
N LEU A 308 4.13 14.17 -8.13
CA LEU A 308 5.16 13.19 -7.79
C LEU A 308 6.12 13.88 -6.80
N VAL A 309 6.35 13.27 -5.65
CA VAL A 309 7.22 13.85 -4.61
C VAL A 309 8.05 12.75 -3.94
N GLU A 310 9.31 13.03 -3.65
CA GLU A 310 10.12 12.10 -2.85
C GLU A 310 9.60 12.05 -1.41
N LYS A 311 9.47 10.85 -0.85
CA LYS A 311 8.70 10.62 0.39
C LYS A 311 9.16 11.52 1.56
N ASP A 312 10.48 11.69 1.72
CA ASP A 312 11.08 12.44 2.82
C ASP A 312 11.46 13.88 2.42
N PHE A 313 11.12 14.30 1.21
CA PHE A 313 11.47 15.65 0.75
C PHE A 313 10.59 16.70 1.43
N ARG A 314 11.25 17.60 2.14
CA ARG A 314 10.67 18.75 2.83
C ARG A 314 11.42 20.00 2.43
N GLN A 315 10.72 21.11 2.28
CA GLN A 315 11.34 22.36 1.89
C GLN A 315 10.65 23.53 2.58
N PRO A 316 11.32 24.23 3.51
CA PRO A 316 10.82 25.49 4.03
C PRO A 316 10.58 26.49 2.90
N GLY A 317 9.55 27.30 3.07
CA GLY A 317 9.14 28.28 2.06
C GLY A 317 8.83 29.65 2.64
N PHE A 318 8.84 30.66 1.78
CA PHE A 318 8.58 32.05 2.16
C PHE A 318 7.50 32.62 1.24
N LEU A 319 6.32 32.90 1.79
CA LEU A 319 5.19 33.50 1.07
C LEU A 319 5.18 35.01 1.26
N VAL A 320 5.19 35.76 0.16
CA VAL A 320 4.97 37.21 0.20
C VAL A 320 3.49 37.54 0.40
N LYS A 321 3.17 38.81 0.68
CA LYS A 321 1.82 39.27 1.07
C LYS A 321 0.66 38.84 0.16
N ASP A 322 0.90 38.62 -1.13
CA ASP A 322 -0.14 38.18 -2.07
C ASP A 322 -0.49 36.68 -1.94
N ALA A 323 0.30 35.93 -1.14
CA ALA A 323 0.23 34.48 -0.98
C ALA A 323 0.25 33.69 -2.30
N TYR A 324 0.64 34.33 -3.41
CA TYR A 324 0.65 33.75 -4.74
C TYR A 324 2.06 33.31 -5.15
N ARG A 325 3.08 34.00 -4.65
CA ARG A 325 4.48 33.64 -4.91
C ARG A 325 5.12 33.02 -3.68
N LEU A 326 5.54 31.77 -3.85
CA LEU A 326 6.41 31.06 -2.93
C LEU A 326 7.87 31.28 -3.33
N PHE A 327 8.72 31.55 -2.34
CA PHE A 327 10.17 31.53 -2.50
C PHE A 327 10.78 30.42 -1.65
N ILE A 328 11.82 29.75 -2.16
CA ILE A 328 12.62 28.78 -1.37
C ILE A 328 13.76 29.45 -0.58
N ARG A 329 13.99 30.74 -0.81
CA ARG A 329 14.94 31.57 -0.07
C ARG A 329 14.23 32.83 0.45
N PRO A 330 14.64 33.36 1.61
CA PRO A 330 13.96 34.50 2.19
C PRO A 330 14.05 35.73 1.26
N PRO A 331 12.91 36.29 0.81
CA PRO A 331 12.90 37.50 0.01
C PRO A 331 13.15 38.73 0.89
N GLN A 332 13.55 39.85 0.28
CA GLN A 332 13.74 41.12 0.99
C GLN A 332 12.42 41.71 1.53
N ASN A 333 11.30 41.38 0.88
CA ASN A 333 9.99 41.87 1.26
C ASN A 333 9.45 41.14 2.50
N ALA A 334 8.50 41.78 3.19
CA ALA A 334 7.76 41.14 4.27
C ALA A 334 7.10 39.83 3.78
N HIS A 335 7.33 38.75 4.52
CA HIS A 335 6.92 37.39 4.15
C HIS A 335 6.48 36.59 5.38
N ARG A 336 5.64 35.58 5.13
CA ARG A 336 5.29 34.52 6.06
C ARG A 336 6.18 33.31 5.80
N ILE A 337 6.70 32.70 6.85
CA ILE A 337 7.49 31.47 6.75
C ILE A 337 6.54 30.27 6.79
N LEU A 338 6.74 29.35 5.86
CA LEU A 338 6.18 28.00 5.86
C LEU A 338 7.26 27.05 6.35
N ALA A 339 6.94 26.22 7.34
CA ALA A 339 7.87 25.23 7.86
C ALA A 339 8.18 24.15 6.81
N ASP A 340 7.16 23.70 6.10
CA ASP A 340 7.29 22.81 4.95
C ASP A 340 6.28 23.20 3.85
N ALA A 341 6.77 23.85 2.81
CA ALA A 341 5.94 24.21 1.65
C ALA A 341 5.54 22.99 0.82
N VAL A 342 6.22 21.85 0.95
CA VAL A 342 5.86 20.62 0.23
C VAL A 342 4.57 20.03 0.79
N ASP A 343 4.40 20.05 2.13
CA ASP A 343 3.16 19.60 2.78
C ASP A 343 1.98 20.48 2.35
N ASP A 344 2.14 21.80 2.35
CA ASP A 344 1.12 22.73 1.85
C ASP A 344 0.75 22.47 0.37
N ILE A 345 1.72 22.10 -0.48
CA ILE A 345 1.46 21.72 -1.88
C ILE A 345 0.65 20.41 -1.95
N ILE A 346 0.98 19.42 -1.14
CA ILE A 346 0.27 18.14 -1.06
C ILE A 346 -1.19 18.39 -0.66
N GLU A 347 -1.41 19.19 0.39
CA GLU A 347 -2.75 19.58 0.85
C GLU A 347 -3.53 20.27 -0.28
N MET A 348 -2.98 21.33 -0.89
CA MET A 348 -3.64 22.04 -1.99
C MET A 348 -3.93 21.12 -3.19
N MET A 349 -3.04 20.17 -3.51
CA MET A 349 -3.27 19.20 -4.59
C MET A 349 -4.50 18.35 -4.30
N LEU A 350 -4.59 17.80 -3.09
CA LEU A 350 -5.71 16.97 -2.68
C LEU A 350 -7.03 17.75 -2.70
N GLU A 351 -7.04 18.98 -2.19
CA GLU A 351 -8.20 19.87 -2.20
C GLU A 351 -8.74 20.13 -3.61
N LYS A 352 -7.84 20.24 -4.58
CA LYS A 352 -8.18 20.48 -5.99
C LYS A 352 -8.44 19.18 -6.74
N ASN A 353 -8.67 18.06 -6.05
CA ASN A 353 -8.89 16.73 -6.61
C ASN A 353 -7.74 16.24 -7.51
N GLY A 354 -6.52 16.71 -7.22
CA GLY A 354 -5.30 16.16 -7.79
C GLY A 354 -4.92 14.85 -7.11
N GLN A 355 -4.08 14.06 -7.77
CA GLN A 355 -3.51 12.85 -7.21
C GLN A 355 -2.09 13.12 -6.72
N VAL A 356 -1.70 12.54 -5.61
CA VAL A 356 -0.34 12.66 -5.06
C VAL A 356 0.30 11.28 -5.04
N PHE A 357 1.51 11.18 -5.55
CA PHE A 357 2.31 9.98 -5.65
C PHE A 357 3.67 10.19 -5.00
N PHE A 358 4.06 9.24 -4.16
CA PHE A 358 5.35 9.28 -3.51
C PHE A 358 6.34 8.38 -4.23
N THR A 359 7.59 8.83 -4.24
CA THR A 359 8.72 8.13 -4.85
C THR A 359 9.80 7.91 -3.79
N ASP A 360 10.66 6.91 -4.00
CA ASP A 360 11.85 6.74 -3.18
C ASP A 360 12.80 7.94 -3.35
N ASN A 361 13.52 8.29 -2.29
CA ASN A 361 14.44 9.43 -2.31
C ASN A 361 15.51 9.26 -3.40
N GLY A 362 15.78 10.35 -4.13
CA GLY A 362 16.71 10.40 -5.25
C GLY A 362 16.09 10.10 -6.62
N MET A 363 14.87 9.55 -6.71
CA MET A 363 14.21 9.25 -7.99
C MET A 363 13.84 10.50 -8.79
N LEU A 364 13.67 11.64 -8.13
CA LEU A 364 13.32 12.93 -8.74
C LEU A 364 14.44 13.97 -8.56
N LYS A 365 15.67 13.55 -8.24
CA LYS A 365 16.80 14.45 -7.97
C LYS A 365 17.05 15.45 -9.10
N ASP A 366 17.01 15.00 -10.35
CA ASP A 366 17.20 15.85 -11.53
C ASP A 366 16.04 16.81 -11.77
N TYR A 367 14.92 16.61 -11.08
CA TYR A 367 13.70 17.42 -11.10
C TYR A 367 13.44 18.10 -9.76
N GLN A 368 14.50 18.35 -8.97
CA GLN A 368 14.42 19.07 -7.70
C GLN A 368 13.46 18.42 -6.69
N HIS A 369 13.40 17.07 -6.69
CA HIS A 369 12.68 16.23 -5.74
C HIS A 369 11.14 16.34 -5.75
N ILE A 370 10.57 17.17 -6.64
CA ILE A 370 9.13 17.37 -6.80
C ILE A 370 8.76 17.65 -8.26
N ALA A 371 7.76 16.94 -8.77
CA ALA A 371 7.30 17.03 -10.14
C ALA A 371 5.77 17.02 -10.22
N LEU A 372 5.22 17.63 -11.26
CA LEU A 372 3.79 17.81 -11.46
C LEU A 372 3.44 17.59 -12.93
N ILE A 373 2.48 16.72 -13.18
CA ILE A 373 1.77 16.63 -14.46
C ILE A 373 0.53 17.50 -14.35
N THR A 374 0.32 18.42 -15.30
CA THR A 374 -0.87 19.29 -15.32
C THR A 374 -2.01 18.73 -16.16
N ARG A 375 -3.22 19.21 -15.91
CA ARG A 375 -4.46 18.87 -16.63
C ARG A 375 -4.53 19.50 -18.01
N TYR A 376 -3.98 20.71 -18.14
CA TYR A 376 -3.98 21.55 -19.33
C TYR A 376 -2.79 22.50 -19.31
#